data_AF-A0A929GPU8-F1
#
_entry.id   AF-A0A929GPU8-F1
#
_cell.length_a   1.000
_cell.length_b   1.000
_cell.length_c   1.000
_cell.angle_alpha   90.00
_cell.angle_beta   90.00
_cell.angle_gamma   90.00
#
_symmetry.space_group_name_H-M   'P 1'
#
loop_
_entity.id
_entity.type
_entity.pdbx_description
1 polymer ?
#
loop_
_entity_poly.entity_id
_entity_poly.type
_entity_poly.pdbx_seq_one_letter_code
_entity_poly.pdbx_strand_id
1 'polypeptide(L)' 'MKAMAETGLQASVSDAGVGALCARTAVMGAFLNVKINASGVEDKSFVDDILTKGTEIEEKSQQMETDILKIVNDKITSK' A
#
# COMPACT_ATOMS: atom_id res chain seq x y z
N MET A 1 5.12 -4.58 8.13
CA MET A 1 5.76 -3.26 8.26
C MET A 1 5.30 -2.51 9.51
N LYS A 2 3.99 -2.35 9.79
CA LYS A 2 3.51 -1.64 11.00
C LYS A 2 4.10 -2.13 12.32
N ALA A 3 4.03 -3.42 12.62
CA ALA A 3 4.65 -3.98 13.84
C ALA A 3 6.17 -3.73 13.91
N MET A 4 6.86 -3.76 12.76
CA MET A 4 8.30 -3.46 12.68
C MET A 4 8.59 -1.98 13.00
N ALA A 5 7.73 -1.06 12.57
CA ALA A 5 7.83 0.36 12.93
C ALA A 5 7.49 0.62 14.41
N GLU A 6 6.48 -0.06 14.97
CA GLU A 6 5.99 0.15 16.34
C GLU A 6 6.90 -0.47 17.40
N THR A 7 7.26 -1.74 17.24
CA THR A 7 7.94 -2.53 18.29
C THR A 7 9.21 -3.22 17.81
N GLY A 8 9.59 -3.04 16.54
CA GLY A 8 10.81 -3.63 15.98
C GLY A 8 12.09 -2.96 16.47
N LEU A 9 13.21 -3.44 15.93
CA LEU A 9 14.53 -2.88 16.23
C LEU A 9 14.59 -1.41 15.82
N GLN A 10 14.98 -0.53 16.76
CA GLN A 10 15.13 0.91 16.52
C GLN A 10 16.02 1.23 15.30
N ALA A 11 17.10 0.47 15.09
CA ALA A 11 18.01 0.64 13.96
C ALA A 11 17.39 0.30 12.60
N SER A 12 16.29 -0.46 12.56
CA SER A 12 15.61 -0.89 11.33
C SER A 12 14.32 -0.10 11.04
N VAL A 13 14.08 1.01 11.76
CA VAL A 13 12.85 1.79 11.59
C VAL A 13 12.72 2.36 10.17
N SER A 14 13.83 2.77 9.55
CA SER A 14 13.85 3.22 8.16
C SER A 14 13.46 2.11 7.17
N ASP A 15 13.87 0.88 7.43
CA ASP A 15 13.57 -0.27 6.57
C ASP A 15 12.06 -0.57 6.55
N ALA A 16 11.38 -0.36 7.70
CA ALA A 16 9.93 -0.47 7.77
C ALA A 16 9.24 0.57 6.88
N GLY A 17 9.78 1.79 6.81
CA GLY A 17 9.29 2.85 5.92
C GLY A 17 9.52 2.53 4.45
N VAL A 18 10.72 2.09 4.09
CA VAL A 18 11.03 1.61 2.73
C VAL A 18 10.08 0.48 2.32
N GLY A 19 9.89 -0.50 3.20
CA GLY A 19 8.99 -1.62 2.96
C GLY A 19 7.53 -1.19 2.73
N ALA A 20 7.05 -0.20 3.48
CA ALA A 20 5.69 0.34 3.30
C ALA A 20 5.53 1.06 1.95
N LEU A 21 6.49 1.89 1.58
CA LEU A 21 6.54 2.58 0.28
C LEU A 21 6.56 1.60 -0.90
N CYS A 22 7.39 0.56 -0.81
CA CYS A 22 7.46 -0.50 -1.82
C CYS A 22 6.13 -1.24 -1.94
N ALA A 23 5.52 -1.63 -0.81
CA ALA A 23 4.25 -2.35 -0.81
C ALA A 23 3.12 -1.55 -1.46
N ARG A 24 2.94 -0.27 -1.10
CA ARG A 24 1.96 0.63 -1.74
C ARG A 24 2.18 0.71 -3.25
N THR A 25 3.42 0.96 -3.66
CA THR A 25 3.76 1.11 -5.08
C THR A 25 3.50 -0.18 -5.86
N ALA A 26 3.78 -1.35 -5.28
CA ALA A 26 3.48 -2.63 -5.89
C ALA A 26 1.97 -2.85 -6.08
N VAL A 27 1.15 -2.49 -5.09
CA VAL A 27 -0.32 -2.57 -5.20
C VAL A 27 -0.85 -1.67 -6.32
N MET A 28 -0.42 -0.42 -6.37
CA MET A 28 -0.82 0.53 -7.43
C MET A 28 -0.42 -0.01 -8.82
N GLY A 29 0.82 -0.50 -8.96
CA GLY A 29 1.30 -1.11 -10.21
C GLY A 29 0.49 -2.33 -10.63
N ALA A 30 0.15 -3.21 -9.68
CA ALA A 30 -0.72 -4.36 -9.95
C ALA A 30 -2.13 -3.91 -10.39
N PHE A 31 -2.68 -2.88 -9.77
CA PHE A 31 -4.01 -2.38 -10.12
C PHE A 31 -4.06 -1.73 -11.52
N LEU A 32 -2.96 -1.09 -11.97
CA LEU A 32 -2.85 -0.63 -13.36
C LEU A 32 -2.99 -1.78 -14.36
N ASN A 33 -2.33 -2.92 -14.10
CA ASN A 33 -2.46 -4.10 -14.95
C ASN A 33 -3.89 -4.65 -14.96
N VAL A 34 -4.58 -4.62 -13.81
CA VAL A 34 -6.00 -5.00 -13.72
C VAL A 34 -6.87 -4.07 -14.56
N LYS A 35 -6.70 -2.75 -14.47
CA LYS A 35 -7.46 -1.77 -15.26
C LYS A 35 -7.27 -1.99 -16.76
N ILE A 36 -6.03 -2.26 -17.21
CA ILE A 36 -5.72 -2.56 -18.61
C ILE A 36 -6.48 -3.81 -19.07
N ASN A 37 -6.38 -4.91 -18.33
CA ASN A 37 -7.04 -6.16 -18.72
C ASN A 37 -8.57 -6.08 -18.65
N ALA A 38 -9.12 -5.36 -17.67
CA ALA A 38 -10.56 -5.18 -17.51
C ALA A 38 -11.20 -4.42 -18.68
N SER A 39 -10.46 -3.54 -19.37
CA SER A 39 -10.96 -2.80 -20.52
C SER A 39 -11.37 -3.69 -21.70
N GLY A 40 -10.80 -4.89 -21.79
CA GLY A 40 -11.12 -5.89 -22.82
C GLY A 40 -12.25 -6.86 -22.45
N VAL A 41 -12.89 -6.71 -21.28
CA VAL A 41 -13.92 -7.63 -20.80
C VAL A 41 -15.32 -7.10 -21.11
N GLU A 42 -16.17 -7.97 -21.67
CA GLU A 42 -17.55 -7.64 -22.04
C GLU A 42 -18.50 -7.59 -20.83
N ASP A 43 -18.31 -8.48 -19.85
CA ASP A 43 -19.11 -8.54 -18.62
C ASP A 43 -18.85 -7.30 -17.75
N LYS A 44 -19.76 -6.31 -17.86
CA LYS A 44 -19.66 -5.04 -17.14
C LYS A 44 -19.87 -5.20 -15.64
N SER A 45 -20.73 -6.13 -15.21
CA SER A 45 -20.93 -6.35 -13.77
C SER A 45 -19.68 -6.92 -13.13
N PHE A 46 -19.00 -7.83 -13.82
CA PHE A 46 -17.71 -8.34 -13.36
C PHE A 46 -16.67 -7.22 -13.31
N VAL A 47 -16.54 -6.43 -14.39
CA VAL A 47 -15.58 -5.31 -14.47
C VAL A 47 -15.79 -4.31 -13.33
N ASP A 48 -17.03 -3.92 -13.05
CA ASP A 48 -17.33 -2.97 -11.98
C ASP A 48 -16.91 -3.55 -10.61
N ASP A 49 -17.23 -4.83 -10.34
CA ASP A 49 -16.85 -5.51 -9.10
C ASP A 49 -15.32 -5.58 -8.89
N ILE A 50 -14.55 -5.98 -9.92
CA ILE A 50 -13.08 -6.03 -9.79
C ILE A 50 -12.47 -4.63 -9.66
N LEU A 51 -13.00 -3.61 -10.35
CA LEU A 51 -12.49 -2.25 -10.25
C LEU A 51 -12.77 -1.65 -8.86
N THR A 52 -13.96 -1.88 -8.30
CA THR A 52 -14.28 -1.47 -6.92
C THR A 52 -13.33 -2.14 -5.92
N LYS A 53 -13.18 -3.46 -5.97
CA LYS A 53 -12.26 -4.19 -5.08
C LYS A 53 -10.82 -3.71 -5.22
N GLY A 54 -10.36 -3.48 -6.45
CA GLY A 54 -9.01 -2.97 -6.70
C GLY A 54 -8.78 -1.58 -6.10
N THR A 55 -9.80 -0.72 -6.18
CA THR A 55 -9.78 0.64 -5.59
C THR A 55 -9.69 0.57 -4.06
N GLU A 56 -10.52 -0.25 -3.43
CA GLU A 56 -10.48 -0.45 -1.97
C GLU A 56 -9.12 -0.96 -1.49
N ILE A 57 -8.49 -1.88 -2.23
CA ILE A 57 -7.15 -2.39 -1.91
C ILE A 57 -6.08 -1.30 -2.07
N GLU A 58 -6.16 -0.52 -3.15
CA GLU A 58 -5.26 0.61 -3.41
C GLU A 58 -5.35 1.65 -2.28
N GLU A 59 -6.55 2.11 -1.92
CA GLU A 59 -6.79 3.07 -0.84
C GLU A 59 -6.29 2.54 0.51
N LYS A 60 -6.61 1.28 0.82
CA LYS A 60 -6.13 0.64 2.06
C LYS A 60 -4.62 0.56 2.12
N SER A 61 -3.94 0.30 0.99
CA SER A 61 -2.48 0.26 0.93
C SER A 61 -1.86 1.64 1.17
N GLN A 62 -2.46 2.70 0.64
CA GLN A 62 -2.04 4.09 0.86
C GLN A 62 -2.24 4.51 2.32
N GLN A 63 -3.37 4.16 2.93
CA GLN A 63 -3.63 4.46 4.34
C GLN A 63 -2.63 3.73 5.25
N MET A 64 -2.38 2.45 5.00
CA MET A 64 -1.38 1.70 5.77
C MET A 64 0.02 2.29 5.64
N GLU A 65 0.41 2.69 4.42
CA GLU A 65 1.70 3.33 4.18
C GLU A 65 1.82 4.66 4.93
N THR A 66 0.79 5.50 4.86
CA THR A 66 0.70 6.77 5.61
C THR A 66 0.86 6.54 7.11
N ASP A 67 0.12 5.60 7.69
CA ASP A 67 0.19 5.27 9.12
C ASP A 67 1.59 4.82 9.53
N ILE A 68 2.23 3.97 8.70
CA ILE A 68 3.57 3.47 8.96
C ILE A 68 4.60 4.59 8.87
N LEU A 69 4.55 5.42 7.82
CA LEU A 69 5.49 6.54 7.68
C LEU A 69 5.35 7.54 8.81
N LYS A 70 4.14 7.79 9.32
CA LYS A 70 3.96 8.62 10.51
C LYS A 70 4.77 8.08 11.69
N ILE A 71 4.62 6.80 12.01
CA ILE A 71 5.36 6.15 13.11
C ILE A 71 6.87 6.20 12.86
N VAL A 72 7.31 5.94 11.62
CA VAL A 72 8.73 5.99 11.24
C VAL A 72 9.30 7.39 11.43
N ASN A 73 8.60 8.42 10.94
CA ASN A 73 9.04 9.82 11.06
C ASN A 73 9.09 10.27 12.52
N ASP A 74 8.05 9.97 13.31
CA ASP A 74 8.01 10.31 14.73
C ASP A 74 9.21 9.70 15.48
N LYS A 75 9.63 8.48 15.13
CA LYS A 75 10.78 7.80 15.75
C LYS A 75 12.14 8.32 15.27
N ILE A 76 12.25 8.77 14.01
CA ILE A 76 13.49 9.32 13.46
C ILE A 76 13.76 10.73 14.03
N THR A 77 12.72 11.55 14.16
CA THR A 77 12.83 12.95 14.64
C THR A 77 12.92 13.07 16.17
N SER A 78 12.53 12.03 16.91
CA SER A 78 12.64 11.98 18.37
C SER A 78 14.01 11.52 18.90
N LYS A 79 15.03 11.42 18.04
CA LYS A 79 16.44 11.22 18.43
C LYS A 79 17.13 12.55 18.67
#